data_AF-A0A327JFQ3-F1
#
_entry.id   AF-A0A327JFQ3-F1
#
_cell.length_a   1.000
_cell.length_b   1.000
_cell.length_c   1.000
_cell.angle_alpha   90.00
_cell.angle_beta   90.00
_cell.angle_gamma   90.00
#
_symmetry.space_group_name_H-M   'P 1'
#
loop_
_entity.id
_entity.type
_entity.pdbx_description
1 polymer ?
#
loop_
_entity_poly.entity_id
_entity_poly.type
_entity_poly.pdbx_seq_one_letter_code
_entity_poly.pdbx_strand_id
1 'polypeptide(L)'
;MLNNNIFSQFSKNQKSALCHSLKIFVKNNPDLSVDLLLSNFLDNENYYIEMNSSRLSFIKDFLNDSNFIKELKFYLIQCSKYYEYQKSLEPLKQAMKEKEREKRKFLKELKMSKEAPTKRQIYYYKNLCKKLSIEAKNTDDLSKLDLRNLIKEMTDEN
;
A
#
# COMPACT_ATOMS: atom_id res chain seq x y z
N MET A 1 -20.00 0.32 -7.61
CA MET A 1 -21.36 0.85 -7.38
C MET A 1 -21.97 0.06 -6.25
N LEU A 2 -22.56 0.72 -5.26
CA LEU A 2 -23.26 0.08 -4.15
C LEU A 2 -24.66 0.68 -4.13
N ASN A 3 -25.66 -0.19 -4.18
CA ASN A 3 -27.09 0.11 -4.37
C ASN A 3 -27.50 1.41 -3.69
N ASN A 4 -27.94 2.40 -4.47
CA ASN A 4 -28.59 3.62 -3.96
C ASN A 4 -29.83 3.35 -3.07
N ASN A 5 -30.23 2.08 -2.97
CA ASN A 5 -31.47 1.63 -2.34
C ASN A 5 -31.29 1.08 -0.92
N ILE A 6 -30.06 0.99 -0.36
CA ILE A 6 -29.89 0.58 1.04
C ILE A 6 -30.05 1.79 1.98
N PHE A 7 -30.52 1.51 3.19
CA PHE A 7 -30.69 2.49 4.26
C PHE A 7 -31.58 3.66 3.84
N SER A 8 -32.65 3.41 3.09
CA SER A 8 -33.57 4.44 2.55
C SER A 8 -34.12 5.42 3.59
N GLN A 9 -34.23 4.97 4.84
CA GLN A 9 -34.67 5.72 6.01
C GLN A 9 -33.71 6.84 6.44
N PHE A 10 -32.45 6.81 5.99
CA PHE A 10 -31.44 7.77 6.42
C PHE A 10 -31.19 8.88 5.39
N SER A 11 -30.89 10.07 5.90
CA SER A 11 -30.37 11.17 5.08
C SER A 11 -29.04 10.79 4.43
N LYS A 12 -28.67 11.50 3.36
CA LYS A 12 -27.39 11.29 2.65
C LYS A 12 -26.18 11.30 3.60
N ASN A 13 -26.17 12.20 4.58
CA ASN A 13 -25.07 12.35 5.53
C ASN A 13 -25.02 11.16 6.50
N GLN A 14 -26.16 10.75 7.05
CA GLN A 14 -26.28 9.57 7.92
C GLN A 14 -25.86 8.29 7.20
N LYS A 15 -26.33 8.09 5.95
CA LYS A 15 -25.91 6.95 5.12
C LYS A 15 -24.40 6.94 4.92
N SER A 16 -23.82 8.09 4.57
CA SER A 16 -22.37 8.21 4.36
C SER A 16 -21.58 7.87 5.63
N ALA A 17 -22.02 8.39 6.79
CA ALA A 17 -21.39 8.12 8.07
C ALA A 17 -21.44 6.63 8.45
N LEU A 18 -22.62 6.00 8.34
CA LEU A 18 -22.79 4.56 8.60
C LEU A 18 -21.94 3.71 7.64
N CYS A 19 -22.04 3.98 6.35
CA CYS A 19 -21.29 3.27 5.31
C CYS A 19 -19.77 3.38 5.50
N HIS A 20 -19.29 4.53 5.96
CA HIS A 20 -17.89 4.76 6.28
C HIS A 20 -17.46 3.99 7.53
N SER A 21 -18.27 4.05 8.60
CA SER A 21 -18.03 3.31 9.85
C SER A 21 -17.93 1.80 9.58
N LEU A 22 -18.91 1.23 8.87
CA LEU A 22 -18.92 -0.19 8.51
C LEU A 22 -17.71 -0.59 7.66
N LYS A 23 -17.30 0.25 6.70
CA LYS A 23 -16.09 -0.02 5.90
C LYS A 23 -14.84 -0.08 6.76
N ILE A 24 -14.67 0.87 7.67
CA ILE A 24 -13.54 0.88 8.62
C ILE A 24 -13.60 -0.35 9.53
N PHE A 25 -14.80 -0.68 10.02
CA PHE A 25 -15.01 -1.82 10.89
C PHE A 25 -14.59 -3.14 10.24
N VAL A 26 -15.00 -3.39 8.99
CA VAL A 26 -14.57 -4.57 8.23
C VAL A 26 -13.07 -4.53 7.94
N LYS A 27 -12.52 -3.38 7.55
CA LYS A 27 -11.09 -3.23 7.28
C LYS A 27 -10.23 -3.62 8.48
N ASN A 28 -10.66 -3.25 9.69
CA ASN A 28 -9.94 -3.51 10.93
C ASN A 28 -10.13 -4.95 11.45
N ASN A 29 -11.10 -5.68 10.90
CA ASN A 29 -11.46 -7.03 11.33
C ASN A 29 -11.55 -7.98 10.11
N PRO A 30 -10.46 -8.14 9.33
CA PRO A 30 -10.50 -8.83 8.05
C PRO A 30 -10.78 -10.34 8.14
N ASP A 31 -10.48 -10.94 9.30
CA ASP A 31 -10.58 -12.40 9.50
C ASP A 31 -11.91 -12.82 10.12
N LEU A 32 -12.78 -11.87 10.47
CA LEU A 32 -14.09 -12.17 11.06
C LEU A 32 -15.10 -12.53 9.97
N SER A 33 -15.95 -13.52 10.26
CA SER A 33 -17.10 -13.82 9.40
C SER A 33 -18.09 -12.66 9.40
N VAL A 34 -18.89 -12.54 8.34
CA VAL A 34 -19.92 -11.50 8.22
C VAL A 34 -20.91 -11.53 9.38
N ASP A 35 -21.28 -12.72 9.84
CA ASP A 35 -22.21 -12.87 10.97
C ASP A 35 -21.61 -12.33 12.27
N LEU A 36 -20.32 -12.61 12.52
CA LEU A 36 -19.62 -12.11 13.70
C LEU A 36 -19.34 -10.62 13.60
N LEU A 37 -19.04 -10.10 12.40
CA LEU A 37 -18.94 -8.67 12.15
C LEU A 37 -20.26 -7.96 12.47
N LEU A 38 -21.39 -8.54 12.04
CA LEU A 38 -22.71 -7.98 12.30
C LEU A 38 -23.03 -7.97 13.79
N SER A 39 -22.86 -9.10 14.50
CA SER A 39 -23.11 -9.17 15.93
C SER A 39 -22.24 -8.17 16.70
N ASN A 40 -20.93 -8.18 16.44
CA ASN A 40 -19.99 -7.29 17.12
C ASN A 40 -20.31 -5.81 16.83
N PHE A 41 -20.71 -5.46 15.60
CA PHE A 41 -21.11 -4.09 15.28
C PHE A 41 -22.35 -3.67 16.08
N LEU A 42 -23.38 -4.52 16.12
CA LEU A 42 -24.62 -4.22 16.85
C LEU A 42 -24.38 -4.12 18.37
N ASP A 43 -23.59 -5.03 18.94
CA ASP A 43 -23.25 -5.02 20.37
C ASP A 43 -22.48 -3.76 20.76
N ASN A 44 -21.48 -3.40 19.95
CA ASN A 44 -20.69 -2.18 20.16
C ASN A 44 -21.57 -0.92 20.07
N GLU A 45 -22.42 -0.82 19.03
CA GLU A 45 -23.27 0.35 18.88
C GLU A 45 -24.34 0.46 19.97
N ASN A 46 -24.93 -0.67 20.40
CA ASN A 46 -25.82 -0.69 21.56
C ASN A 46 -25.12 -0.13 22.80
N TYR A 47 -23.91 -0.63 23.11
CA TYR A 47 -23.12 -0.15 24.23
C TYR A 47 -22.82 1.35 24.14
N TYR A 48 -22.36 1.84 22.98
CA TYR A 48 -22.05 3.26 22.80
C TYR A 48 -23.29 4.16 22.87
N ILE A 49 -24.44 3.67 22.43
CA ILE A 49 -25.72 4.38 22.54
C ILE A 49 -26.17 4.46 24.00
N GLU A 50 -26.06 3.37 24.77
CA GLU A 50 -26.36 3.37 26.20
C GLU A 50 -25.47 4.35 26.98
N MET A 51 -24.20 4.47 26.58
CA MET A 51 -23.25 5.42 27.15
C MET A 51 -23.40 6.85 26.60
N ASN A 52 -24.40 7.15 25.76
CA ASN A 52 -24.60 8.44 25.08
C ASN A 52 -23.34 8.94 24.33
N SER A 53 -22.55 8.01 23.78
CA SER A 53 -21.26 8.29 23.13
C SER A 53 -21.19 7.83 21.66
N SER A 54 -22.25 7.17 21.16
CA SER A 54 -22.30 6.73 19.77
C SER A 54 -22.39 7.92 18.80
N ARG A 55 -21.50 7.89 17.81
CA ARG A 55 -21.54 8.80 16.64
C ARG A 55 -22.64 8.43 15.65
N LEU A 56 -23.24 7.25 15.82
CA LEU A 56 -24.32 6.71 15.01
C LEU A 56 -25.63 6.66 15.79
N SER A 57 -25.81 7.50 16.80
CA SER A 57 -27.02 7.51 17.66
C SER A 57 -28.35 7.51 16.90
N PHE A 58 -28.38 8.03 15.67
CA PHE A 58 -29.54 7.99 14.77
C PHE A 58 -29.98 6.59 14.33
N ILE A 59 -29.18 5.54 14.55
CA ILE A 59 -29.55 4.16 14.23
C ILE A 59 -30.30 3.47 15.37
N LYS A 60 -30.37 4.07 16.56
CA LYS A 60 -30.92 3.46 17.79
C LYS A 60 -32.27 2.77 17.56
N ASP A 61 -33.19 3.47 16.92
CA ASP A 61 -34.56 2.98 16.71
C ASP A 61 -34.64 1.84 15.67
N PHE A 62 -33.54 1.58 14.96
CA PHE A 62 -33.44 0.59 13.90
C PHE A 62 -32.62 -0.65 14.31
N LEU A 63 -31.97 -0.67 15.47
CA LEU A 63 -31.07 -1.77 15.87
C LEU A 63 -31.78 -3.13 15.97
N ASN A 64 -33.09 -3.12 16.22
CA ASN A 64 -33.93 -4.32 16.23
C ASN A 64 -34.79 -4.47 14.95
N ASP A 65 -34.65 -3.56 13.98
CA ASP A 65 -35.40 -3.62 12.73
C ASP A 65 -34.81 -4.66 11.78
N SER A 66 -35.63 -5.66 11.41
CA SER A 66 -35.20 -6.78 10.58
C SER A 66 -34.72 -6.35 9.19
N ASN A 67 -35.32 -5.31 8.61
CA ASN A 67 -34.91 -4.79 7.29
C ASN A 67 -33.55 -4.11 7.39
N PHE A 68 -33.35 -3.26 8.41
CA PHE A 68 -32.08 -2.61 8.67
C PHE A 68 -30.95 -3.62 8.92
N ILE A 69 -31.19 -4.65 9.74
CA ILE A 69 -30.20 -5.72 9.99
C ILE A 69 -29.84 -6.45 8.69
N LYS A 70 -30.83 -6.72 7.83
CA LYS A 70 -30.60 -7.35 6.52
C LYS A 70 -29.77 -6.46 5.61
N GLU A 71 -30.06 -5.16 5.57
CA GLU A 71 -29.29 -4.18 4.80
C GLU A 71 -27.85 -4.04 5.32
N LEU A 72 -27.66 -3.99 6.65
CA LEU A 72 -26.35 -4.00 7.31
C LEU A 72 -25.55 -5.23 6.90
N LYS A 73 -26.14 -6.42 7.04
CA LYS A 73 -25.50 -7.68 6.66
C LYS A 73 -25.10 -7.67 5.18
N PHE A 74 -26.01 -7.25 4.31
CA PHE A 74 -25.73 -7.14 2.88
C PHE A 74 -24.54 -6.20 2.61
N TYR A 75 -24.50 -5.03 3.26
CA TYR A 75 -23.42 -4.07 3.09
C TYR A 75 -22.08 -4.61 3.61
N LEU A 76 -22.08 -5.31 4.75
CA LEU A 76 -20.89 -5.98 5.30
C LEU A 76 -20.32 -7.00 4.32
N ILE A 77 -21.17 -7.85 3.69
CA ILE A 77 -20.74 -8.81 2.65
C ILE A 77 -20.01 -8.09 1.51
N GLN A 78 -20.56 -6.97 1.04
CA GLN A 78 -19.93 -6.20 -0.04
C GLN A 78 -18.58 -5.61 0.37
N CYS A 79 -18.48 -5.14 1.62
CA CYS A 79 -17.22 -4.63 2.16
C CYS A 79 -16.17 -5.75 2.28
N SER A 80 -16.53 -6.92 2.80
CA SER A 80 -15.62 -8.06 2.92
C SER A 80 -15.11 -8.49 1.54
N LYS A 81 -16.01 -8.68 0.56
CA LYS A 81 -15.63 -9.00 -0.83
C LYS A 81 -14.69 -7.96 -1.45
N TYR A 82 -14.94 -6.68 -1.18
CA TYR A 82 -14.08 -5.61 -1.66
C TYR A 82 -12.66 -5.73 -1.09
N TYR A 83 -12.51 -5.98 0.22
CA TYR A 83 -11.18 -6.11 0.84
C TYR A 83 -10.47 -7.41 0.47
N GLU A 84 -11.20 -8.53 0.34
CA GLU A 84 -10.67 -9.78 -0.20
C GLU A 84 -10.11 -9.59 -1.61
N TYR A 85 -10.87 -8.92 -2.49
CA TYR A 85 -10.41 -8.59 -3.82
C TYR A 85 -9.16 -7.71 -3.79
N GLN A 86 -9.14 -6.66 -2.95
CA GLN A 86 -7.97 -5.79 -2.84
C GLN A 86 -6.72 -6.51 -2.34
N LYS A 87 -6.88 -7.48 -1.42
CA LYS A 87 -5.81 -8.37 -0.93
C LYS A 87 -5.30 -9.28 -2.04
N SER A 88 -6.20 -9.86 -2.84
CA SER A 88 -5.83 -10.68 -4.00
C SER A 88 -5.00 -9.92 -5.05
N LEU A 89 -5.14 -8.60 -5.11
CA LEU A 89 -4.38 -7.73 -6.01
C LEU A 89 -2.98 -7.35 -5.47
N GLU A 90 -2.66 -7.65 -4.20
CA GLU A 90 -1.35 -7.29 -3.61
C GLU A 90 -0.15 -7.87 -4.37
N PRO A 91 -0.13 -9.15 -4.78
CA PRO A 91 0.99 -9.71 -5.53
C PRO A 91 1.20 -9.00 -6.86
N LEU A 92 0.12 -8.68 -7.57
CA LEU A 92 0.18 -7.93 -8.82
C LEU A 92 0.72 -6.52 -8.60
N LYS A 93 0.24 -5.82 -7.58
CA LYS A 93 0.74 -4.48 -7.22
C LYS A 93 2.23 -4.52 -6.85
N GLN A 94 2.69 -5.56 -6.15
CA GLN A 94 4.09 -5.73 -5.80
C GLN A 94 4.96 -5.97 -7.05
N ALA A 95 4.55 -6.89 -7.93
CA ALA A 95 5.25 -7.15 -9.19
C ALA A 95 5.34 -5.91 -10.08
N MET A 96 4.27 -5.10 -10.15
CA MET A 96 4.30 -3.83 -10.89
C MET A 96 5.30 -2.83 -10.28
N LYS A 97 5.35 -2.71 -8.95
CA LYS A 97 6.32 -1.84 -8.26
C LYS A 97 7.76 -2.30 -8.50
N GLU A 98 8.01 -3.60 -8.51
CA GLU A 98 9.34 -4.17 -8.78
C GLU A 98 9.78 -3.86 -10.22
N LYS A 99 8.93 -4.11 -11.22
CA LYS A 99 9.20 -3.75 -12.62
C LYS A 99 9.47 -2.25 -12.80
N GLU A 100 8.74 -1.40 -12.08
CA GLU A 100 8.98 0.04 -12.15
C GLU A 100 10.34 0.43 -11.53
N ARG A 101 10.74 -0.23 -10.44
CA ARG A 101 12.08 -0.05 -9.83
C ARG A 101 13.19 -0.49 -10.78
N GLU A 102 13.02 -1.65 -11.44
CA GLU A 102 13.97 -2.15 -12.45
C GLU A 102 14.09 -1.17 -13.61
N LYS A 103 12.97 -0.68 -14.14
CA LYS A 103 12.96 0.33 -15.20
C LYS A 103 13.71 1.60 -14.80
N ARG A 104 13.52 2.08 -13.57
CA ARG A 104 14.25 3.27 -13.06
C ARG A 104 15.75 3.01 -12.93
N LYS A 105 16.16 1.82 -12.45
CA LYS A 105 17.57 1.41 -12.39
C LYS A 105 18.19 1.37 -13.79
N PHE A 106 17.52 0.70 -14.72
CA PHE A 106 17.94 0.59 -16.11
C PHE A 106 18.11 1.95 -16.78
N LEU A 107 17.12 2.85 -16.66
CA LEU A 107 17.21 4.20 -17.22
C LEU A 107 18.36 5.02 -16.61
N LYS A 108 18.64 4.83 -15.32
CA LYS A 108 19.79 5.47 -14.66
C LYS A 108 21.11 4.93 -15.21
N GLU A 109 21.21 3.62 -15.42
CA GLU A 109 22.40 2.98 -16.00
C GLU A 109 22.63 3.41 -17.43
N LEU A 110 21.59 3.42 -18.27
CA LEU A 110 21.65 3.95 -19.63
C LEU A 110 22.10 5.42 -19.68
N LYS A 111 21.71 6.22 -18.68
CA LYS A 111 22.19 7.60 -18.58
C LYS A 111 23.68 7.64 -18.24
N MET A 112 24.11 6.86 -17.26
CA MET A 112 25.52 6.80 -16.86
C MET A 112 26.43 6.19 -17.93
N SER A 113 25.93 5.26 -18.75
CA SER A 113 26.71 4.67 -19.85
C SER A 113 27.03 5.66 -20.97
N LYS A 114 26.29 6.79 -21.03
CA LYS A 114 26.49 7.86 -22.01
C LYS A 114 27.26 9.05 -21.46
N GLU A 115 27.51 9.10 -20.15
CA GLU A 115 28.22 10.19 -19.49
C GLU A 115 29.69 9.81 -19.28
N ALA A 116 30.61 10.76 -19.45
CA ALA A 116 32.00 10.58 -19.06
C ALA A 116 32.14 10.49 -17.52
N PRO A 117 33.18 9.80 -17.00
CA PRO A 117 33.35 9.62 -15.57
C PRO A 117 33.65 10.95 -14.87
N THR A 118 33.12 11.12 -13.67
CA THR A 118 33.36 12.37 -12.94
C THR A 118 34.79 12.42 -12.37
N LYS A 119 35.35 13.63 -12.21
CA LYS A 119 36.68 13.83 -11.61
C LYS A 119 36.83 13.14 -10.25
N ARG A 120 35.76 13.12 -9.43
CA ARG A 120 35.74 12.43 -8.13
C ARG A 120 35.85 10.91 -8.27
N GLN A 121 35.15 10.30 -9.23
CA GLN A 121 35.22 8.87 -9.49
C GLN A 121 36.61 8.46 -9.98
N ILE A 122 37.19 9.24 -10.92
CA ILE A 122 38.55 9.01 -11.42
C ILE A 122 39.58 9.11 -10.28
N TYR A 123 39.47 10.14 -9.44
CA TYR A 123 40.33 10.31 -8.28
C TYR A 123 40.23 9.13 -7.31
N TYR A 124 39.01 8.71 -6.98
CA TYR A 124 38.78 7.57 -6.08
C TYR A 124 39.36 6.26 -6.66
N TYR A 125 39.10 5.97 -7.94
CA TYR A 125 39.64 4.81 -8.63
C TYR A 125 41.17 4.77 -8.59
N LYS A 126 41.84 5.89 -8.91
CA LYS A 126 43.32 5.98 -8.88
C LYS A 126 43.87 5.71 -7.48
N ASN A 127 43.22 6.23 -6.43
CA ASN A 127 43.62 5.95 -5.05
C ASN A 127 43.42 4.47 -4.67
N LEU A 128 42.32 3.86 -5.12
CA LEU A 128 42.04 2.45 -4.87
C LEU A 128 43.09 1.55 -5.55
N CYS A 129 43.44 1.84 -6.81
CA CYS A 129 44.51 1.13 -7.53
C CYS A 129 45.85 1.22 -6.79
N LYS A 130 46.22 2.41 -6.29
CA LYS A 130 47.44 2.59 -5.48
C LYS A 130 47.43 1.76 -4.20
N LYS A 131 46.29 1.72 -3.49
CA LYS A 131 46.15 0.95 -2.25
C LYS A 131 46.32 -0.56 -2.50
N LEU A 132 45.73 -1.05 -3.58
CA LEU A 132 45.77 -2.46 -3.96
C LEU A 132 47.04 -2.84 -4.76
N SER A 133 47.93 -1.89 -5.04
CA SER A 133 49.12 -2.07 -5.87
C SER A 133 48.83 -2.64 -7.27
N ILE A 134 47.74 -2.17 -7.88
CA ILE A 134 47.29 -2.57 -9.22
C ILE A 134 47.57 -1.42 -10.22
N GLU A 135 47.97 -1.75 -11.43
CA GLU A 135 48.11 -0.77 -12.52
C GLU A 135 46.75 -0.19 -12.92
N ALA A 136 46.67 1.14 -12.96
CA ALA A 136 45.43 1.84 -13.32
C ALA A 136 45.20 1.77 -14.85
N LYS A 137 44.02 1.30 -15.26
CA LYS A 137 43.59 1.32 -16.67
C LYS A 137 43.34 2.77 -17.13
N ASN A 138 43.43 3.00 -18.45
CA ASN A 138 43.05 4.29 -19.04
C ASN A 138 41.56 4.57 -18.80
N THR A 139 41.25 5.77 -18.28
CA THR A 139 39.89 6.18 -17.92
C THR A 139 39.20 7.05 -18.97
N ASP A 140 39.91 7.45 -20.02
CA ASP A 140 39.42 8.43 -21.00
C ASP A 140 38.34 7.84 -21.93
N ASP A 141 38.40 6.55 -22.20
CA ASP A 141 37.42 5.82 -23.03
C ASP A 141 36.29 5.16 -22.21
N LEU A 142 36.35 5.25 -20.88
CA LEU A 142 35.36 4.62 -20.01
C LEU A 142 34.13 5.50 -19.83
N SER A 143 32.94 4.91 -19.78
CA SER A 143 31.77 5.63 -19.30
C SER A 143 31.78 5.72 -17.77
N LYS A 144 30.94 6.62 -17.26
CA LYS A 144 30.66 6.75 -15.83
C LYS A 144 30.10 5.47 -15.22
N LEU A 145 29.38 4.66 -16.00
CA LEU A 145 28.91 3.34 -15.58
C LEU A 145 30.06 2.34 -15.49
N ASP A 146 30.94 2.30 -16.50
CA ASP A 146 32.06 1.35 -16.55
C ASP A 146 33.03 1.60 -15.39
N LEU A 147 33.39 2.86 -15.14
CA LEU A 147 34.28 3.19 -14.02
C LEU A 147 33.63 2.87 -12.66
N ARG A 148 32.30 3.02 -12.53
CA ARG A 148 31.57 2.64 -11.31
C ARG A 148 31.60 1.12 -11.12
N ASN A 149 31.42 0.33 -12.18
CA ASN A 149 31.44 -1.13 -12.10
C ASN A 149 32.84 -1.65 -11.75
N LEU A 150 33.89 -1.10 -12.38
CA LEU A 150 35.28 -1.40 -12.04
C LEU A 150 35.62 -1.11 -10.58
N ILE A 151 35.21 0.06 -10.08
CA ILE A 151 35.38 0.41 -8.66
C ILE A 151 34.65 -0.61 -7.77
N LYS A 152 33.42 -0.98 -8.15
CA LYS A 152 32.59 -1.92 -7.37
C LYS A 152 33.23 -3.31 -7.29
N GLU A 153 33.70 -3.84 -8.41
CA GLU A 153 34.44 -5.12 -8.48
C GLU A 153 35.66 -5.09 -7.55
N MET A 154 36.49 -4.05 -7.63
CA MET A 154 37.66 -3.89 -6.77
C MET A 154 37.33 -3.80 -5.27
N THR A 155 36.16 -3.27 -4.91
CA THR A 155 35.72 -3.19 -3.50
C THR A 155 34.97 -4.43 -3.02
N ASP A 156 34.30 -5.18 -3.89
CA ASP A 156 33.58 -6.41 -3.53
C ASP A 156 34.54 -7.62 -3.43
N GLU A 157 35.71 -7.57 -4.09
CA GLU A 157 36.77 -8.58 -4.03
C GLU A 157 37.72 -8.44 -2.82
N ASN A 158 37.49 -7.46 -1.92
CA ASN A 158 38.24 -7.24 -0.67
C ASN A 158 37.33 -7.31 0.56
#